data_AF-A0A931Z559-F1
#
_entry.id   AF-A0A931Z559-F1
#
_cell.length_a   1.000
_cell.length_b   1.000
_cell.length_c   1.000
_cell.angle_alpha   90.00
_cell.angle_beta   90.00
_cell.angle_gamma   90.00
#
_symmetry.space_group_name_H-M   'P 1'
#
loop_
_entity.id
_entity.type
_entity.pdbx_description
1 polymer ?
#
loop_
_entity_poly.entity_id
_entity_poly.type
_entity_poly.pdbx_seq_one_letter_code
_entity_poly.pdbx_strand_id
1 'polypeptide(L)'
;MSRRHEAGFALLLTLTLLALLVVCVLALGTLARVGGLASAQGVHQLQARQNALLGLSLALGRLQKSAGPDSCTTGTGGVGGAAAGSRFRQWCGVWPADGSGNPVWLASGAGSGASPAFDPTRAVVRLVGAGSVGTEGTDKEYVEAGKESVVVPGEPAGAEVPAGNYAYWVGDEGAKVSAVIADAEVQVSPSGRSLR
;
A
#
# COMPACT_ATOMS: atom_id res chain seq x y z
N MET A 1 -72.56 28.23 -11.55
CA MET A 1 -71.41 28.63 -10.72
C MET A 1 -70.63 27.37 -10.32
N SER A 2 -69.57 26.94 -11.03
CA SER A 2 -68.73 25.80 -10.58
C SER A 2 -67.36 25.70 -11.25
N ARG A 3 -66.66 26.81 -11.54
CA ARG A 3 -65.30 26.78 -12.13
C ARG A 3 -64.15 26.83 -11.11
N ARG A 4 -64.46 26.97 -9.81
CA ARG A 4 -63.44 27.09 -8.75
C ARG A 4 -62.76 25.76 -8.40
N HIS A 5 -63.40 24.61 -8.63
CA HIS A 5 -62.84 23.28 -8.34
C HIS A 5 -61.82 22.81 -9.40
N GLU A 6 -62.01 23.15 -10.69
CA GLU A 6 -61.07 22.78 -11.76
C GLU A 6 -59.74 23.53 -11.67
N ALA A 7 -59.77 24.79 -11.24
CA ALA A 7 -58.57 25.60 -11.06
C ALA A 7 -57.66 25.08 -9.90
N GLY A 8 -58.26 24.55 -8.84
CA GLY A 8 -57.50 23.95 -7.72
C GLY A 8 -56.83 22.62 -8.10
N PHE A 9 -57.51 21.79 -8.91
CA PHE A 9 -56.96 20.52 -9.38
C PHE A 9 -55.78 20.72 -10.33
N ALA A 10 -55.86 21.69 -11.25
CA ALA A 10 -54.76 22.03 -12.14
C ALA A 10 -53.51 22.49 -11.38
N LEU A 11 -53.68 23.27 -10.30
CA LEU A 11 -52.57 23.71 -9.45
C LEU A 11 -51.90 22.53 -8.72
N LEU A 12 -52.70 21.60 -8.18
CA LEU A 12 -52.15 20.40 -7.53
C LEU A 12 -51.38 19.54 -8.52
N LEU A 13 -51.89 19.39 -9.75
CA LEU A 13 -51.24 18.63 -10.80
C LEU A 13 -49.90 19.25 -11.22
N THR A 14 -49.83 20.57 -11.38
CA THR A 14 -48.57 21.24 -11.73
C THR A 14 -47.59 21.24 -10.58
N LEU A 15 -48.05 21.35 -9.33
CA LEU A 15 -47.20 21.27 -8.15
C LEU A 15 -46.60 19.88 -7.99
N THR A 16 -47.37 18.81 -8.18
CA THR A 16 -46.86 17.43 -8.12
C THR A 16 -45.92 17.13 -9.29
N LEU A 17 -46.23 17.60 -10.50
CA LEU A 17 -45.33 17.48 -11.66
C LEU A 17 -44.01 18.22 -11.44
N LEU A 18 -44.05 19.45 -10.91
CA LEU A 18 -42.84 20.23 -10.61
C LEU A 18 -42.03 19.57 -9.50
N ALA A 19 -42.67 19.09 -8.43
CA ALA A 19 -42.01 18.38 -7.36
C ALA A 19 -41.33 17.09 -7.86
N LEU A 20 -42.02 16.30 -8.70
CA LEU A 20 -41.46 15.11 -9.32
C LEU A 20 -40.29 15.44 -10.25
N LEU A 21 -40.39 16.54 -11.01
CA LEU A 21 -39.31 17.02 -11.86
C LEU A 21 -38.08 17.40 -11.03
N VAL A 22 -38.24 18.16 -9.94
CA VAL A 22 -37.14 18.53 -9.05
C VAL A 22 -36.49 17.30 -8.45
N VAL A 23 -37.28 16.34 -7.95
CA VAL A 23 -36.74 15.07 -7.41
C VAL A 23 -35.97 14.29 -8.48
N CYS A 24 -36.47 14.25 -9.72
CA CYS A 24 -35.79 13.58 -10.83
C CYS A 24 -34.44 14.24 -11.15
N VAL A 25 -34.38 15.57 -11.22
CA VAL A 25 -33.14 16.31 -11.46
C VAL A 25 -32.13 16.11 -10.32
N LEU A 26 -32.60 16.11 -9.06
CA LEU A 26 -31.73 15.83 -7.91
C LEU A 26 -31.18 14.40 -7.94
N ALA A 27 -32.03 13.40 -8.22
CA ALA A 27 -31.61 12.01 -8.32
C ALA A 27 -30.53 11.82 -9.40
N LEU A 28 -30.77 12.33 -10.61
CA LEU A 28 -29.79 12.28 -11.70
C LEU A 28 -28.50 13.04 -11.36
N GLY A 29 -28.61 14.19 -10.71
CA GLY A 29 -27.45 14.97 -10.25
C GLY A 29 -26.59 14.22 -9.22
N THR A 30 -27.22 13.56 -8.25
CA THR A 30 -26.50 12.73 -7.25
C THR A 30 -25.84 11.52 -7.90
N LEU A 31 -26.52 10.84 -8.83
CA LEU A 31 -25.97 9.69 -9.54
C LEU A 31 -24.74 10.09 -10.37
N ALA A 32 -24.82 11.20 -11.11
CA ALA A 32 -23.70 11.72 -11.89
C ALA A 32 -22.50 12.07 -11.00
N ARG A 33 -22.75 12.67 -9.83
CA ARG A 33 -21.69 12.99 -8.86
C ARG A 33 -21.01 11.74 -8.31
N VAL A 34 -21.77 10.74 -7.89
CA VAL A 34 -21.22 9.47 -7.39
C VAL A 34 -20.44 8.75 -8.48
N GLY A 35 -20.96 8.70 -9.71
CA GLY A 35 -20.25 8.13 -10.86
C GLY A 35 -18.92 8.84 -11.15
N GLY A 36 -18.89 10.17 -11.08
CA GLY A 36 -17.67 10.96 -11.25
C GLY A 36 -16.63 10.74 -10.14
N LEU A 37 -17.06 10.61 -8.89
CA LEU A 37 -16.16 10.30 -7.78
C LEU A 37 -15.58 8.88 -7.89
N ALA A 38 -16.41 7.90 -8.26
CA ALA A 38 -16.00 6.51 -8.44
C ALA A 38 -15.00 6.36 -9.59
N SER A 39 -15.20 7.05 -10.72
CA SER A 39 -14.27 7.02 -11.85
C SER A 39 -12.92 7.66 -11.50
N ALA A 40 -12.93 8.81 -10.81
CA ALA A 40 -11.71 9.47 -10.35
C ALA A 40 -10.91 8.56 -9.39
N GLN A 41 -11.57 7.90 -8.45
CA GLN A 41 -10.93 6.91 -7.57
C GLN A 41 -10.34 5.73 -8.35
N GLY A 42 -11.04 5.25 -9.39
CA GLY A 42 -10.55 4.20 -10.27
C GLY A 42 -9.23 4.57 -10.96
N VAL A 43 -9.13 5.80 -11.48
CA VAL A 43 -7.89 6.32 -12.11
C VAL A 43 -6.75 6.39 -11.09
N HIS A 44 -6.99 6.97 -9.91
CA HIS A 44 -5.95 7.06 -8.87
C HIS A 44 -5.48 5.67 -8.40
N GLN A 45 -6.39 4.70 -8.29
CA GLN A 45 -6.02 3.33 -7.91
C GLN A 45 -5.18 2.64 -8.98
N LEU A 46 -5.51 2.84 -10.26
CA LEU A 46 -4.71 2.32 -11.37
C LEU A 46 -3.32 2.93 -11.41
N GLN A 47 -3.22 4.26 -11.23
CA GLN A 47 -1.94 4.97 -11.17
C GLN A 47 -1.09 4.49 -9.98
N ALA A 48 -1.70 4.31 -8.80
CA ALA A 48 -1.01 3.76 -7.64
C ALA A 48 -0.49 2.33 -7.89
N ARG A 49 -1.28 1.48 -8.56
CA ARG A 49 -0.87 0.12 -8.95
C ARG A 49 0.29 0.13 -9.94
N GLN A 50 0.26 1.00 -10.93
CA GLN A 50 1.36 1.16 -11.91
C GLN A 50 2.65 1.58 -11.21
N ASN A 51 2.57 2.56 -10.30
CA ASN A 51 3.73 2.98 -9.50
C ASN A 51 4.25 1.83 -8.61
N ALA A 52 3.35 1.04 -8.00
CA ALA A 52 3.75 -0.12 -7.21
C ALA A 52 4.43 -1.20 -8.06
N LEU A 53 3.94 -1.48 -9.27
CA LEU A 53 4.56 -2.43 -10.20
C LEU A 53 5.94 -1.97 -10.67
N LEU A 54 6.11 -0.66 -10.90
CA LEU A 54 7.42 -0.08 -11.16
C LEU A 54 8.36 -0.25 -9.95
N GLY A 55 7.88 0.03 -8.74
CA GLY A 55 8.65 -0.20 -7.52
C GLY A 55 9.07 -1.66 -7.37
N LEU A 56 8.18 -2.60 -7.69
CA LEU A 56 8.45 -4.03 -7.67
C LEU A 56 9.50 -4.45 -8.70
N SER A 57 9.40 -3.98 -9.96
CA SER A 57 10.36 -4.32 -11.01
C SER A 57 11.76 -3.77 -10.68
N LEU A 58 11.83 -2.57 -10.11
CA LEU A 58 13.07 -1.98 -9.61
C LEU A 58 13.65 -2.76 -8.43
N ALA A 59 12.81 -3.15 -7.47
CA ALA A 59 13.22 -3.97 -6.32
C ALA A 59 13.83 -5.29 -6.78
N LEU A 60 13.17 -5.98 -7.71
CA LEU A 60 13.65 -7.22 -8.29
C LEU A 60 14.97 -7.01 -9.03
N GLY A 61 15.08 -5.96 -9.84
CA GLY A 61 16.32 -5.62 -10.54
C GLY A 61 17.48 -5.31 -9.59
N ARG A 62 17.23 -4.57 -8.49
CA ARG A 62 18.25 -4.31 -7.46
C ARG A 62 18.67 -5.60 -6.76
N LEU A 63 17.71 -6.44 -6.37
CA LEU A 63 17.95 -7.73 -5.77
C LEU A 63 18.78 -8.63 -6.70
N GLN A 64 18.40 -8.79 -7.96
CA GLN A 64 19.14 -9.59 -8.93
C GLN A 64 20.55 -9.05 -9.19
N LYS A 65 20.71 -7.72 -9.21
CA LYS A 65 22.02 -7.10 -9.39
C LYS A 65 22.94 -7.31 -8.19
N SER A 66 22.42 -7.19 -6.97
CA SER A 66 23.23 -7.31 -5.75
C SER A 66 23.43 -8.76 -5.31
N ALA A 67 22.43 -9.61 -5.52
CA ALA A 67 22.42 -11.02 -5.12
C ALA A 67 22.70 -11.99 -6.29
N GLY A 68 23.08 -11.46 -7.45
CA GLY A 68 23.47 -12.24 -8.62
C GLY A 68 24.80 -12.99 -8.43
N PRO A 69 25.85 -12.38 -7.84
CA PRO A 69 27.06 -13.11 -7.50
C PRO A 69 26.78 -14.17 -6.42
N ASP A 70 27.22 -15.41 -6.66
CA ASP A 70 26.99 -16.59 -5.80
C ASP A 70 27.71 -16.54 -4.43
N SER A 71 28.25 -15.39 -4.06
CA SER A 71 29.03 -15.18 -2.86
C SER A 71 28.39 -14.15 -1.92
N CYS A 72 27.23 -13.57 -2.28
CA CYS A 72 26.56 -12.65 -1.39
C CYS A 72 25.89 -13.37 -0.22
N THR A 73 25.91 -12.74 0.96
CA THR A 73 25.09 -13.16 2.10
C THR A 73 23.95 -12.16 2.28
N THR A 74 22.71 -12.63 2.40
CA THR A 74 21.56 -11.79 2.75
C THR A 74 21.26 -11.87 4.24
N GLY A 75 20.64 -10.84 4.78
CA GLY A 75 20.26 -10.79 6.18
C GLY A 75 19.44 -9.56 6.52
N THR A 76 18.79 -9.59 7.67
CA THR A 76 17.96 -8.47 8.12
C THR A 76 18.80 -7.32 8.67
N GLY A 77 18.23 -6.11 8.65
CA GLY A 77 18.83 -4.90 9.20
C GLY A 77 19.16 -5.01 10.68
N GLY A 78 18.45 -5.88 11.42
CA GLY A 78 18.79 -6.23 12.79
C GLY A 78 20.22 -6.79 12.93
N VAL A 79 20.65 -7.65 12.01
CA VAL A 79 22.03 -8.18 11.98
C VAL A 79 23.04 -7.08 11.62
N GLY A 80 22.65 -6.13 10.77
CA GLY A 80 23.45 -4.97 10.41
C GLY A 80 23.46 -3.82 11.44
N GLY A 81 22.97 -4.06 12.67
CA GLY A 81 23.03 -3.10 13.77
C GLY A 81 21.80 -2.21 13.96
N ALA A 82 20.68 -2.48 13.29
CA ALA A 82 19.42 -1.82 13.60
C ALA A 82 18.89 -2.31 14.96
N ALA A 83 18.61 -1.37 15.87
CA ALA A 83 18.05 -1.68 17.18
C ALA A 83 16.66 -2.37 17.08
N ALA A 84 16.28 -3.11 18.13
CA ALA A 84 14.92 -3.61 18.29
C ALA A 84 13.90 -2.47 18.20
N GLY A 85 12.77 -2.71 17.53
CA GLY A 85 11.75 -1.68 17.27
C GLY A 85 12.15 -0.60 16.25
N SER A 86 13.36 -0.67 15.66
CA SER A 86 13.74 0.24 14.58
C SER A 86 12.92 -0.04 13.32
N ARG A 87 12.48 1.04 12.66
CA ARG A 87 11.81 1.03 11.34
C ARG A 87 12.63 0.39 10.20
N PHE A 88 13.92 0.13 10.45
CA PHE A 88 14.87 -0.46 9.52
C PHE A 88 15.18 -1.93 9.80
N ARG A 89 14.72 -2.47 10.94
CA ARG A 89 15.12 -3.80 11.39
C ARG A 89 14.80 -4.90 10.38
N GLN A 90 13.70 -4.73 9.66
CA GLN A 90 13.23 -5.68 8.66
C GLN A 90 13.84 -5.50 7.27
N TRP A 91 14.64 -4.46 7.04
CA TRP A 91 15.31 -4.25 5.75
C TRP A 91 16.25 -5.41 5.41
N CYS A 92 16.15 -5.95 4.20
CA CYS A 92 17.13 -6.90 3.71
C CYS A 92 18.41 -6.16 3.28
N GLY A 93 19.53 -6.53 3.87
CA GLY A 93 20.87 -6.15 3.45
C GLY A 93 21.51 -7.28 2.65
N VAL A 94 22.32 -6.91 1.66
CA VAL A 94 23.15 -7.84 0.89
C VAL A 94 24.61 -7.48 1.13
N TRP A 95 25.36 -8.41 1.74
CA TRP A 95 26.78 -8.28 2.01
C TRP A 95 27.59 -9.01 0.94
N PRO A 96 28.65 -8.39 0.40
CA PRO A 96 29.57 -9.08 -0.49
C PRO A 96 30.47 -10.05 0.31
N ALA A 97 30.78 -11.22 -0.26
CA ALA A 97 31.62 -12.25 0.40
C ALA A 97 33.04 -11.80 0.74
N ASP A 98 33.58 -10.86 -0.03
CA ASP A 98 34.93 -10.36 0.16
C ASP A 98 35.06 -9.49 1.43
N GLY A 99 33.93 -9.21 2.10
CA GLY A 99 33.88 -8.33 3.27
C GLY A 99 34.26 -6.89 2.95
N SER A 100 34.38 -6.54 1.67
CA SER A 100 34.86 -5.24 1.22
C SER A 100 33.67 -4.35 0.89
N GLY A 101 33.37 -3.42 1.80
CA GLY A 101 32.35 -2.40 1.60
C GLY A 101 31.09 -2.55 2.47
N ASN A 102 30.23 -1.55 2.36
CA ASN A 102 28.97 -1.51 3.10
C ASN A 102 27.92 -2.41 2.44
N PRO A 103 27.01 -3.05 3.21
CA PRO A 103 25.89 -3.79 2.64
C PRO A 103 25.02 -2.91 1.76
N VAL A 104 24.47 -3.52 0.72
CA VAL A 104 23.42 -2.90 -0.10
C VAL A 104 22.08 -3.16 0.56
N TRP A 105 21.45 -2.09 1.05
CA TRP A 105 20.11 -2.14 1.64
C TRP A 105 19.03 -2.14 0.55
N LEU A 106 18.20 -3.18 0.51
CA LEU A 106 17.15 -3.38 -0.49
C LEU A 106 15.83 -2.69 -0.10
N ALA A 107 15.89 -1.38 0.12
CA ALA A 107 14.72 -0.53 0.32
C ALA A 107 14.88 0.76 -0.52
N SER A 108 13.76 1.32 -0.98
CA SER A 108 13.80 2.60 -1.67
C SER A 108 14.29 3.70 -0.72
N GLY A 109 15.08 4.64 -1.25
CA GLY A 109 15.73 5.69 -0.47
C GLY A 109 16.69 5.26 0.65
N ALA A 110 17.20 4.03 0.62
CA ALA A 110 18.28 3.62 1.51
C ALA A 110 19.59 4.37 1.20
N GLY A 111 20.33 4.75 2.24
CA GLY A 111 21.67 5.31 2.13
C GLY A 111 22.74 4.25 1.84
N SER A 112 23.97 4.69 1.55
CA SER A 112 25.11 3.83 1.21
C SER A 112 26.00 3.44 2.41
N GLY A 113 25.52 3.67 3.63
CA GLY A 113 26.27 3.41 4.87
C GLY A 113 26.23 1.96 5.34
N ALA A 114 27.12 1.63 6.29
CA ALA A 114 27.21 0.28 6.86
C ALA A 114 25.94 -0.15 7.61
N SER A 115 25.33 0.78 8.33
CA SER A 115 24.05 0.58 9.02
C SER A 115 22.89 1.06 8.15
N PRO A 116 21.70 0.45 8.30
CA PRO A 116 20.55 0.84 7.51
C PRO A 116 20.06 2.22 7.94
N ALA A 117 20.00 3.14 6.99
CA ALA A 117 19.53 4.50 7.19
C ALA A 117 18.85 5.01 5.90
N PHE A 118 17.99 6.01 6.04
CA PHE A 118 17.48 6.75 4.90
C PHE A 118 18.53 7.74 4.38
N ASP A 119 18.50 7.99 3.08
CA ASP A 119 19.03 9.23 2.52
C ASP A 119 18.24 10.42 3.10
N PRO A 120 18.90 11.36 3.82
CA PRO A 120 18.21 12.45 4.51
C PRO A 120 17.49 13.41 3.56
N THR A 121 17.80 13.37 2.26
CA THR A 121 17.14 14.20 1.25
C THR A 121 15.77 13.67 0.82
N ARG A 122 15.41 12.44 1.23
CA ARG A 122 14.23 11.75 0.74
C ARG A 122 13.09 11.73 1.75
N ALA A 123 11.88 11.97 1.24
CA ALA A 123 10.67 11.75 2.01
C ALA A 123 10.48 10.25 2.29
N VAL A 124 9.83 9.92 3.40
CA VAL A 124 9.63 8.54 3.85
C VAL A 124 8.13 8.22 3.86
N VAL A 125 7.78 6.98 3.51
CA VAL A 125 6.42 6.43 3.61
C VAL A 125 6.44 5.16 4.45
N ARG A 126 5.41 4.99 5.28
CA ARG A 126 5.20 3.77 6.06
C ARG A 126 4.46 2.75 5.21
N LEU A 127 5.11 1.63 4.90
CA LEU A 127 4.55 0.54 4.11
C LEU A 127 3.81 -0.47 5.00
N VAL A 128 4.37 -0.77 6.17
CA VAL A 128 3.76 -1.63 7.19
C VAL A 128 3.57 -0.82 8.46
N GLY A 129 2.32 -0.65 8.88
CA GLY A 129 1.94 0.30 9.93
C GLY A 129 0.95 -0.27 10.93
N ALA A 130 0.38 0.63 11.73
CA ALA A 130 -0.67 0.29 12.69
C ALA A 130 -1.88 -0.33 11.96
N GLY A 131 -2.32 -1.50 12.41
CA GLY A 131 -3.37 -2.28 11.76
C GLY A 131 -2.87 -3.34 10.77
N SER A 132 -1.62 -3.24 10.29
CA SER A 132 -0.96 -4.32 9.52
C SER A 132 -0.25 -5.31 10.43
N VAL A 133 0.30 -4.82 11.54
CA VAL A 133 0.80 -5.63 12.65
C VAL A 133 -0.28 -5.67 13.74
N GLY A 134 -0.53 -6.86 14.30
CA GLY A 134 -1.60 -7.09 15.27
C GLY A 134 -1.62 -6.09 16.43
N THR A 135 -2.76 -5.97 17.10
CA THR A 135 -2.93 -5.05 18.23
C THR A 135 -2.20 -5.50 19.50
N GLU A 136 -1.87 -6.79 19.58
CA GLU A 136 -1.22 -7.45 20.70
C GLU A 136 0.31 -7.43 20.52
N GLY A 137 1.00 -6.46 21.13
CA GLY A 137 2.46 -6.40 21.14
C GLY A 137 3.04 -5.01 21.42
N THR A 138 4.00 -4.95 22.35
CA THR A 138 4.79 -3.74 22.64
C THR A 138 5.83 -3.46 21.55
N ASP A 139 6.30 -4.50 20.87
CA ASP A 139 7.25 -4.42 19.75
C ASP A 139 6.52 -4.45 18.40
N LYS A 140 6.09 -3.27 17.94
CA LYS A 140 5.51 -3.11 16.60
C LYS A 140 6.61 -2.85 15.59
N GLU A 141 6.96 -3.87 14.83
CA GLU A 141 7.94 -3.75 13.76
C GLU A 141 7.30 -3.13 12.52
N TYR A 142 7.32 -1.79 12.51
CA TYR A 142 6.93 -1.03 11.33
C TYR A 142 8.01 -1.07 10.26
N VAL A 143 7.59 -1.04 9.01
CA VAL A 143 8.49 -0.92 7.87
C VAL A 143 8.22 0.39 7.17
N GLU A 144 9.27 1.20 7.10
CA GLU A 144 9.25 2.45 6.34
C GLU A 144 10.21 2.33 5.15
N ALA A 145 9.91 3.03 4.06
CA ALA A 145 10.72 3.08 2.86
C ALA A 145 10.74 4.52 2.31
N GLY A 146 11.79 4.87 1.58
CA GLY A 146 11.92 6.18 0.94
C GLY A 146 10.95 6.30 -0.22
N LYS A 147 10.24 7.42 -0.31
CA LYS A 147 9.31 7.73 -1.39
C LYS A 147 10.10 8.35 -2.54
N GLU A 148 10.17 7.65 -3.67
CA GLU A 148 10.85 8.09 -4.88
C GLU A 148 9.85 8.59 -5.92
N SER A 149 10.12 9.76 -6.51
CA SER A 149 9.25 10.37 -7.52
C SER A 149 9.54 9.78 -8.90
N VAL A 150 8.49 9.42 -9.62
CA VAL A 150 8.54 9.13 -11.05
C VAL A 150 8.37 10.45 -11.77
N VAL A 151 9.39 10.87 -12.52
CA VAL A 151 9.32 12.05 -13.38
C VAL A 151 9.10 11.60 -14.82
N VAL A 152 8.26 12.35 -15.54
CA VAL A 152 8.04 12.16 -16.96
C VAL A 152 8.43 13.46 -17.66
N PRO A 153 9.04 13.40 -18.86
CA PRO A 153 9.29 14.59 -19.66
C PRO A 153 7.98 15.35 -19.92
N GLY A 154 7.94 16.61 -19.51
CA GLY A 154 6.85 17.54 -19.74
C GLY A 154 7.19 18.60 -20.78
N GLU A 155 6.22 19.47 -21.04
CA GLU A 155 6.35 20.65 -21.89
C GLU A 155 6.65 21.89 -21.05
N PRO A 156 7.64 22.74 -21.39
CA PRO A 156 8.54 22.64 -22.55
C PRO A 156 9.58 21.52 -22.41
N ALA A 157 10.10 21.04 -23.54
CA ALA A 157 11.10 19.96 -23.59
C ALA A 157 12.24 20.16 -22.57
N GLY A 158 12.32 19.22 -21.62
CA GLY A 158 13.28 19.25 -20.50
C GLY A 158 12.66 19.61 -19.14
N ALA A 159 11.39 20.04 -19.09
CA ALA A 159 10.67 20.19 -17.84
C ALA A 159 10.32 18.80 -17.26
N GLU A 160 10.75 18.51 -16.03
CA GLU A 160 10.35 17.29 -15.34
C GLU A 160 9.02 17.51 -14.62
N VAL A 161 7.99 16.75 -14.98
CA VAL A 161 6.70 16.77 -14.30
C VAL A 161 6.57 15.51 -13.43
N PRO A 162 6.29 15.64 -12.12
CA PRO A 162 6.10 14.49 -11.25
C PRO A 162 4.82 13.74 -11.64
N ALA A 163 4.96 12.53 -12.15
CA ALA A 163 3.86 11.68 -12.59
C ALA A 163 3.34 10.76 -11.47
N GLY A 164 4.10 10.56 -10.40
CA GLY A 164 3.72 9.68 -9.30
C GLY A 164 4.86 9.43 -8.34
N ASN A 165 4.60 8.60 -7.34
CA ASN A 165 5.63 8.14 -6.41
C ASN A 165 5.52 6.64 -6.22
N TYR A 166 6.67 5.99 -6.02
CA TYR A 166 6.75 4.59 -5.61
C TYR A 166 7.66 4.47 -4.38
N ALA A 167 7.45 3.38 -3.65
CA ALA A 167 8.34 2.96 -2.58
C ALA A 167 8.28 1.44 -2.50
N TYR A 168 9.39 0.83 -2.14
CA TYR A 168 9.47 -0.61 -1.98
C TYR A 168 10.43 -0.98 -0.86
N TRP A 169 10.24 -2.18 -0.33
CA TRP A 169 11.12 -2.81 0.62
C TRP A 169 11.17 -4.31 0.29
N VAL A 170 12.36 -4.89 0.42
CA VAL A 170 12.58 -6.34 0.33
C VAL A 170 12.86 -6.86 1.74
N GLY A 171 12.06 -7.83 2.16
CA GLY A 171 12.28 -8.58 3.40
C GLY A 171 13.10 -9.83 3.14
N ASP A 172 13.86 -10.25 4.15
CA ASP A 172 14.56 -11.52 4.15
C ASP A 172 13.70 -12.61 4.82
N GLU A 173 13.63 -13.80 4.22
CA GLU A 173 12.83 -14.92 4.75
C GLU A 173 13.55 -15.68 5.88
N GLY A 174 14.85 -15.47 6.09
CA GLY A 174 15.62 -16.11 7.16
C GLY A 174 15.16 -15.72 8.57
N ALA A 175 14.37 -14.65 8.70
CA ALA A 175 13.76 -14.23 9.96
C ALA A 175 12.39 -14.89 10.24
N LYS A 176 11.85 -15.69 9.31
CA LYS A 176 10.54 -16.33 9.48
C LYS A 176 10.69 -17.76 10.01
N VAL A 177 10.00 -18.05 11.11
CA VAL A 177 9.79 -19.42 11.56
C VAL A 177 8.51 -19.94 10.89
N SER A 178 8.60 -21.05 10.17
CA SER A 178 7.42 -21.78 9.71
C SER A 178 6.77 -22.45 10.92
N ALA A 179 5.70 -21.84 11.44
CA ALA A 179 4.85 -22.51 12.40
C ALA A 179 3.90 -23.42 11.61
N VAL A 180 4.22 -24.71 11.53
CA VAL A 180 3.22 -25.72 11.20
C VAL A 180 2.26 -25.74 12.37
N ILE A 181 1.10 -25.10 12.20
CA ILE A 181 -0.04 -25.33 13.08
C ILE A 181 -0.41 -26.78 12.83
N ALA A 182 -0.09 -27.67 13.78
CA ALA A 182 -0.70 -28.99 13.79
C ALA A 182 -2.20 -28.72 13.76
N ASP A 183 -2.85 -29.18 12.69
CA ASP A 183 -4.30 -29.18 12.61
C ASP A 183 -4.78 -29.76 13.95
N ALA A 184 -5.70 -29.06 14.61
CA ALA A 184 -6.24 -29.53 15.86
C ALA A 184 -7.08 -30.76 15.53
N GLU A 185 -6.41 -31.90 15.35
CA GLU A 185 -7.03 -33.19 15.15
C GLU A 185 -7.84 -33.41 16.43
N VAL A 186 -9.14 -33.16 16.32
CA VAL A 186 -10.10 -33.49 17.37
C VAL A 186 -9.92 -34.99 17.58
N GLN A 187 -9.25 -35.35 18.68
CA GLN A 187 -9.11 -36.73 19.09
C GLN A 187 -10.51 -37.25 19.42
N VAL A 188 -11.18 -37.82 18.42
CA VAL A 188 -12.44 -38.52 18.61
C VAL A 188 -12.08 -39.85 19.26
N SER A 189 -12.37 -39.96 20.56
CA SER A 189 -12.27 -41.24 21.27
C SER A 189 -13.06 -42.32 20.50
N PRO A 190 -12.54 -43.56 20.37
CA PRO A 190 -13.26 -44.64 19.70
C PRO A 190 -14.63 -44.97 20.33
N SER A 191 -14.96 -44.38 21.48
CA SER A 191 -16.26 -44.49 22.15
C SER A 191 -17.22 -43.29 21.93
N GLY A 192 -16.95 -42.38 20.98
CA GLY A 192 -17.93 -41.38 20.52
C GLY A 192 -18.38 -40.35 21.55
N ARG A 193 -17.59 -40.07 22.60
CA ARG A 193 -17.96 -39.10 23.64
C ARG A 193 -16.89 -38.02 23.79
N SER A 194 -17.27 -36.77 23.49
CA SER A 194 -16.43 -35.58 23.66
C SER A 194 -16.11 -35.37 25.14
N LEU A 195 -14.81 -35.26 25.47
CA LEU A 195 -14.34 -34.80 26.77
C LEU A 195 -14.42 -33.26 26.77
N ARG A 196 -15.10 -32.71 27.77
CA ARG A 196 -15.03 -31.29 28.11
C ARG A 196 -13.76 -31.00 28.89
#